data_AF-U3P3P1-F1
#
_entry.id   AF-U3P3P1-F1
#
_cell.length_a   1.000
_cell.length_b   1.000
_cell.length_c   1.000
_cell.angle_alpha   90.00
_cell.angle_beta   90.00
_cell.angle_gamma   90.00
#
_symmetry.space_group_name_H-M   'P 1'
#
loop_
_entity.id
_entity.type
_entity.pdbx_description
1 polymer ?
#
loop_
_entity_poly.entity_id
_entity_poly.type
_entity_poly.pdbx_seq_one_letter_code
_entity_poly.pdbx_strand_id
1 'polypeptide(L)'
;MLAVWSWRPEDKGAYTKIFAEYEKRHPGVTVKVSAFKKTEYPQVLTTGLTGSNGPDIAQVQAYGKLQPYVDGGNLVAFDGAIPGLKDIDEAALAGATGKKDGKVYGVPFAMQTLQMFYNKDIFAKHKLSVPTTWDDFLRVNATLKQNGITPMAVGGKDTWTLPILHDTLAAAVYGGSAFQKEVVAGATTFEDPVYVKSIQTVASVQGDTPIAPWSPSSSCSPAAPSSTPGTRLPTTSSAAPSPSCTPGSRRCATASGRTPPPWPPSAASSP
;
A
#
# COMPACT_ATOMS: atom_id res chain seq x y z
N MET A 1 15.40 -30.47 3.52
CA MET A 1 15.48 -29.14 4.16
C MET A 1 14.44 -28.26 3.49
N LEU A 2 13.62 -27.56 4.27
CA LEU A 2 12.58 -26.65 3.82
C LEU A 2 13.04 -25.19 4.02
N ALA A 3 12.99 -24.39 2.96
CA ALA A 3 13.25 -22.96 3.01
C ALA A 3 11.94 -22.19 3.22
N VAL A 4 11.88 -21.41 4.30
CA VAL A 4 10.74 -20.55 4.63
C VAL A 4 11.17 -19.09 4.47
N TRP A 5 10.48 -18.33 3.62
CA TRP A 5 10.79 -16.92 3.39
C TRP A 5 9.70 -16.01 3.96
N SER A 6 10.12 -14.91 4.58
CA SER A 6 9.23 -13.93 5.22
C SER A 6 9.64 -12.49 4.89
N TRP A 7 8.65 -11.59 4.87
CA TRP A 7 8.89 -10.14 4.75
C TRP A 7 9.06 -9.44 6.11
N ARG A 8 9.12 -10.21 7.21
CA ARG A 8 9.12 -9.72 8.60
C ARG A 8 10.40 -10.13 9.33
N PRO A 9 11.49 -9.34 9.22
CA PRO A 9 12.73 -9.61 9.95
C PRO A 9 12.52 -9.68 11.47
N GLU A 10 11.59 -8.90 12.02
CA GLU A 10 11.25 -8.88 13.43
C GLU A 10 10.65 -10.20 13.94
N ASP A 11 9.97 -10.95 13.07
CA ASP A 11 9.32 -12.22 13.44
C ASP A 11 10.27 -13.42 13.31
N LYS A 12 11.45 -13.25 12.70
CA LYS A 12 12.41 -14.35 12.43
C LYS A 12 12.75 -15.12 13.71
N GLY A 13 13.01 -14.42 14.81
CA GLY A 13 13.34 -15.06 16.09
C GLY A 13 12.20 -15.91 16.66
N ALA A 14 10.94 -15.49 16.47
CA ALA A 14 9.78 -16.27 16.88
C ALA A 14 9.60 -17.50 15.97
N TYR A 15 9.71 -17.33 14.65
CA TYR A 15 9.61 -18.44 13.70
C TYR A 15 10.69 -19.50 13.94
N THR A 16 11.94 -19.10 14.20
CA THR A 16 13.01 -20.05 14.52
C THR A 16 12.67 -20.92 15.72
N LYS A 17 12.05 -20.35 16.78
CA LYS A 17 11.62 -21.14 17.95
C LYS A 17 10.48 -22.10 17.62
N ILE A 18 9.49 -21.63 16.85
CA ILE A 18 8.35 -22.45 16.42
C ILE A 18 8.84 -23.65 15.59
N PHE A 19 9.70 -23.41 14.60
CA PHE A 19 10.20 -24.49 13.75
C PHE A 19 11.17 -25.42 14.47
N ALA A 20 11.95 -24.93 15.44
CA ALA A 20 12.77 -25.81 16.27
C ALA A 20 11.91 -26.82 17.06
N GLU A 21 10.73 -26.41 17.55
CA GLU A 21 9.81 -27.34 18.23
C GLU A 21 9.15 -28.32 17.24
N TYR A 22 8.85 -27.85 16.03
CA TYR A 22 8.36 -28.71 14.94
C TYR A 22 9.39 -29.79 14.58
N GLU A 23 10.66 -29.42 14.35
CA GLU A 23 11.73 -30.35 13.99
C GLU A 23 11.94 -31.46 15.02
N LYS A 24 11.81 -31.17 16.33
CA LYS A 24 11.89 -32.20 17.37
C LYS A 24 10.84 -33.29 17.23
N ARG A 25 9.65 -32.94 16.71
CA ARG A 25 8.51 -33.85 16.54
C ARG A 25 8.48 -34.52 15.17
N HIS A 26 9.32 -34.06 14.24
CA HIS A 26 9.37 -34.51 12.86
C HIS A 26 10.81 -34.82 12.42
N PRO A 27 11.37 -35.97 12.84
CA PRO A 27 12.72 -36.38 12.47
C PRO A 27 12.93 -36.38 10.95
N GLY A 28 14.06 -35.84 10.49
CA GLY A 28 14.39 -35.73 9.07
C GLY A 28 13.90 -34.44 8.39
N VAL A 29 13.10 -33.61 9.09
CA VAL A 29 12.76 -32.26 8.63
C VAL A 29 13.73 -31.25 9.22
N THR A 30 14.17 -30.30 8.40
CA THR A 30 14.97 -29.15 8.81
C THR A 30 14.41 -27.93 8.11
N VAL A 31 14.16 -26.86 8.84
CA VAL A 31 13.52 -25.63 8.37
C VAL A 31 14.49 -24.46 8.50
N LYS A 32 14.72 -23.77 7.39
CA LYS A 32 15.55 -22.57 7.34
C LYS A 32 14.68 -21.35 7.08
N VAL A 33 14.60 -20.46 8.07
CA VAL A 33 13.86 -19.19 7.93
C VAL A 33 14.80 -18.08 7.44
N SER A 34 14.44 -17.51 6.29
CA SER A 34 15.06 -16.29 5.74
C SER A 34 14.04 -15.16 5.79
N ALA A 35 14.44 -14.01 6.32
CA ALA A 35 13.58 -12.83 6.37
C ALA A 35 14.25 -11.66 5.67
N PHE A 36 13.47 -10.92 4.89
CA PHE A 36 13.90 -9.79 4.09
C PHE A 36 13.06 -8.57 4.45
N LYS A 37 13.56 -7.36 4.15
CA LYS A 37 12.78 -6.14 4.41
C LYS A 37 11.52 -6.14 3.56
N LYS A 38 10.40 -5.71 4.16
CA LYS A 38 9.09 -5.65 3.52
C LYS A 38 9.07 -4.94 2.16
N THR A 39 9.86 -3.88 2.00
CA THR A 39 9.96 -3.09 0.76
C THR A 39 10.69 -3.82 -0.37
N GLU A 40 11.63 -4.71 -0.04
CA GLU A 40 12.47 -5.46 -0.99
C GLU A 40 11.87 -6.85 -1.30
N TYR A 41 11.11 -7.40 -0.35
CA TYR A 41 10.62 -8.77 -0.39
C TYR A 41 9.83 -9.16 -1.65
N PRO A 42 8.92 -8.34 -2.21
CA PRO A 42 8.18 -8.73 -3.41
C PRO A 42 9.09 -9.05 -4.60
N GLN A 43 10.15 -8.24 -4.79
CA GLN A 43 11.13 -8.47 -5.86
C GLN A 43 11.94 -9.73 -5.60
N VAL A 44 12.44 -9.91 -4.37
CA VAL A 44 13.19 -11.10 -3.96
C VAL A 44 12.35 -12.36 -4.14
N LEU A 45 11.09 -12.33 -3.73
CA LEU A 45 10.19 -13.47 -3.85
C LEU A 45 9.90 -13.80 -5.32
N THR A 46 9.59 -12.81 -6.16
CA THR A 46 9.35 -13.04 -7.59
C THR A 46 10.57 -13.67 -8.27
N THR A 47 11.78 -13.16 -8.01
CA THR A 47 13.02 -13.75 -8.57
C THR A 47 13.28 -15.15 -8.01
N GLY A 48 12.99 -15.39 -6.72
CA GLY A 48 13.14 -16.69 -6.10
C GLY A 48 12.21 -17.74 -6.69
N LEU A 49 10.93 -17.40 -6.87
CA LEU A 49 9.89 -18.31 -7.37
C LEU A 49 10.05 -18.66 -8.87
N THR A 50 10.74 -17.84 -9.65
CA THR A 50 11.06 -18.14 -11.06
C THR A 50 12.41 -18.85 -11.22
N GLY A 51 13.27 -18.81 -10.20
CA GLY A 51 14.56 -19.48 -10.19
C GLY A 51 14.52 -20.86 -9.53
N SER A 52 15.65 -21.57 -9.53
CA SER A 52 15.79 -22.88 -8.89
C SER A 52 16.07 -22.83 -7.38
N ASN A 53 16.27 -21.63 -6.81
CA ASN A 53 16.69 -21.42 -5.43
C ASN A 53 15.65 -20.66 -4.57
N GLY A 54 14.38 -20.73 -4.98
CA GLY A 54 13.26 -20.11 -4.25
C GLY A 54 12.94 -20.78 -2.91
N PRO A 55 11.98 -20.21 -2.15
CA PRO A 55 11.46 -20.85 -0.95
C PRO A 55 10.58 -22.05 -1.28
N ASP A 56 10.55 -23.04 -0.38
CA ASP A 56 9.52 -24.07 -0.37
C ASP A 56 8.19 -23.52 0.20
N ILE A 57 8.30 -22.62 1.19
CA ILE A 57 7.17 -21.96 1.83
C ILE A 57 7.43 -20.45 1.83
N ALA A 58 6.58 -19.70 1.14
CA ALA A 58 6.66 -18.24 1.09
C ALA A 58 5.53 -17.61 1.89
N GLN A 59 5.86 -16.61 2.69
CA GLN A 59 4.86 -15.67 3.15
C GLN A 59 4.39 -14.84 1.95
N VAL A 60 3.10 -14.83 1.66
CA VAL A 60 2.49 -14.06 0.57
C VAL A 60 1.48 -13.03 1.10
N GLN A 61 1.33 -11.91 0.39
CA GLN A 61 0.34 -10.89 0.76
C GLN A 61 -1.02 -11.24 0.16
N ALA A 62 -2.07 -11.07 0.95
CA ALA A 62 -3.42 -11.48 0.60
C ALA A 62 -4.03 -10.73 -0.60
N TYR A 63 -5.14 -11.26 -1.11
CA TYR A 63 -6.00 -10.68 -2.14
C TYR A 63 -5.25 -10.38 -3.44
N GLY A 64 -5.29 -9.13 -3.92
CA GLY A 64 -4.74 -8.73 -5.21
C GLY A 64 -3.24 -9.00 -5.34
N LYS A 65 -2.48 -8.99 -4.24
CA LYS A 65 -1.04 -9.23 -4.25
C LYS A 65 -0.65 -10.70 -4.33
N LEU A 66 -1.60 -11.61 -4.03
CA LEU A 66 -1.43 -13.03 -4.25
C LEU A 66 -1.54 -13.39 -5.73
N GLN A 67 -2.41 -12.69 -6.46
CA GLN A 67 -2.86 -13.10 -7.79
C GLN A 67 -1.74 -13.26 -8.83
N PRO A 68 -0.71 -12.39 -8.89
CA PRO A 68 0.39 -12.59 -9.83
C PRO A 68 1.12 -13.93 -9.66
N TYR A 69 1.23 -14.43 -8.41
CA TYR A 69 1.89 -15.71 -8.14
C TYR A 69 0.99 -16.92 -8.47
N VAL A 70 -0.33 -16.76 -8.32
CA VAL A 70 -1.32 -17.75 -8.74
C VAL A 70 -1.36 -17.84 -10.27
N ASP A 71 -1.51 -16.70 -10.94
CA ASP A 71 -1.56 -16.58 -12.40
C ASP A 71 -0.25 -17.05 -13.05
N GLY A 72 0.89 -16.84 -12.39
CA GLY A 72 2.19 -17.31 -12.83
C GLY A 72 2.45 -18.81 -12.57
N GLY A 73 1.53 -19.53 -11.93
CA GLY A 73 1.71 -20.94 -11.57
C GLY A 73 2.81 -21.17 -10.53
N ASN A 74 3.18 -20.15 -9.76
CA ASN A 74 4.26 -20.22 -8.78
C ASN A 74 3.83 -20.83 -7.44
N LEU A 75 2.53 -20.97 -7.21
CA LEU A 75 1.96 -21.48 -5.96
C LEU A 75 1.19 -22.77 -6.22
N VAL A 76 1.26 -23.68 -5.26
CA VAL A 76 0.51 -24.94 -5.28
C VAL A 76 -0.86 -24.69 -4.66
N ALA A 77 -1.93 -25.01 -5.41
CA ALA A 77 -3.27 -25.03 -4.86
C ALA A 77 -3.38 -26.17 -3.84
N PHE A 78 -4.02 -25.92 -2.70
CA PHE A 78 -4.13 -26.94 -1.67
C PHE A 78 -5.18 -28.00 -1.99
N ASP A 79 -6.20 -27.71 -2.81
CA ASP A 79 -7.20 -28.70 -3.27
C ASP A 79 -7.76 -29.60 -2.14
N GLY A 80 -7.94 -29.04 -0.93
CA GLY A 80 -8.43 -29.76 0.25
C GLY A 80 -7.39 -30.59 1.01
N ALA A 81 -6.12 -30.58 0.58
CA ALA A 81 -5.02 -31.35 1.19
C ALA A 81 -4.63 -30.87 2.59
N ILE A 82 -5.02 -29.66 3.00
CA ILE A 82 -4.66 -29.09 4.30
C ILE A 82 -5.87 -29.20 5.25
N PRO A 83 -5.80 -30.05 6.30
CA PRO A 83 -6.86 -30.17 7.28
C PRO A 83 -7.15 -28.84 7.99
N GLY A 84 -8.42 -28.59 8.30
CA GLY A 84 -8.84 -27.42 9.08
C GLY A 84 -8.95 -26.11 8.29
N LEU A 85 -8.58 -26.08 7.00
CA LEU A 85 -8.78 -24.86 6.18
C LEU A 85 -10.24 -24.42 6.12
N LYS A 86 -11.17 -25.38 6.04
CA LYS A 86 -12.62 -25.10 6.03
C LYS A 86 -13.16 -24.47 7.32
N ASP A 87 -12.39 -24.54 8.41
CA ASP A 87 -12.77 -24.00 9.71
C ASP A 87 -12.25 -22.56 9.88
N ILE A 88 -11.47 -22.04 8.92
CA ILE A 88 -11.02 -20.65 8.87
C ILE A 88 -12.16 -19.76 8.35
N ASP A 89 -12.27 -18.56 8.92
CA ASP A 89 -13.20 -17.53 8.50
C ASP A 89 -13.13 -17.26 6.97
N GLU A 90 -14.31 -17.15 6.34
CA GLU A 90 -14.43 -16.99 4.88
C GLU A 90 -13.72 -15.73 4.38
N ALA A 91 -13.76 -14.63 5.12
CA ALA A 91 -13.10 -13.39 4.72
C ALA A 91 -11.57 -13.54 4.75
N ALA A 92 -11.03 -14.28 5.71
CA ALA A 92 -9.62 -14.61 5.77
C ALA A 92 -9.20 -15.57 4.64
N LEU A 93 -10.01 -16.59 4.35
CA LEU A 93 -9.76 -17.51 3.23
C LEU A 93 -9.79 -16.80 1.88
N ALA A 94 -10.71 -15.86 1.67
CA ALA A 94 -10.78 -15.06 0.44
C ALA A 94 -9.46 -14.33 0.13
N GLY A 95 -8.68 -13.99 1.16
CA GLY A 95 -7.34 -13.43 1.02
C GLY A 95 -6.31 -14.39 0.42
N ALA A 96 -6.54 -15.69 0.54
CA ALA A 96 -5.67 -16.76 0.04
C ALA A 96 -6.22 -17.46 -1.22
N THR A 97 -7.34 -16.98 -1.77
CA THR A 97 -8.04 -17.62 -2.89
C THR A 97 -7.66 -17.01 -4.25
N GLY A 98 -7.45 -17.87 -5.24
CA GLY A 98 -7.27 -17.49 -6.64
C GLY A 98 -8.57 -16.94 -7.22
N LYS A 99 -8.50 -15.75 -7.83
CA LYS A 99 -9.70 -15.07 -8.37
C LYS A 99 -10.32 -15.78 -9.57
N LYS A 100 -9.53 -16.49 -10.37
CA LYS A 100 -9.98 -17.13 -11.61
C LYS A 100 -10.53 -18.53 -11.40
N ASP A 101 -9.93 -19.29 -10.51
CA ASP A 101 -10.21 -20.70 -10.31
C ASP A 101 -10.86 -21.03 -8.97
N GLY A 102 -10.95 -20.06 -8.06
CA GLY A 102 -11.56 -20.22 -6.74
C GLY A 102 -10.78 -21.14 -5.79
N LYS A 103 -9.54 -21.52 -6.12
CA LYS A 103 -8.74 -22.43 -5.30
C LYS A 103 -7.98 -21.69 -4.20
N VAL A 104 -7.72 -22.36 -3.08
CA VAL A 104 -6.96 -21.80 -1.96
C VAL A 104 -5.47 -22.12 -2.12
N TYR A 105 -4.63 -21.08 -2.04
CA TYR A 105 -3.18 -21.15 -2.30
C TYR A 105 -2.31 -20.82 -1.08
N GLY A 106 -2.93 -20.54 0.06
CA GLY A 106 -2.22 -20.13 1.27
C GLY A 106 -3.01 -20.43 2.52
N VAL A 107 -2.30 -20.57 3.64
CA VAL A 107 -2.92 -20.74 4.96
C VAL A 107 -2.93 -19.37 5.64
N PRO A 108 -4.11 -18.75 5.86
CA PRO A 108 -4.19 -17.53 6.65
C PRO A 108 -3.69 -17.78 8.06
N PHE A 109 -2.71 -17.00 8.52
CA PHE A 109 -2.12 -17.13 9.87
C PHE A 109 -2.35 -15.90 10.75
N ALA A 110 -2.75 -14.77 10.16
CA ALA A 110 -3.04 -13.53 10.88
C ALA A 110 -4.08 -12.70 10.12
N MET A 111 -4.93 -12.03 10.89
CA MET A 111 -5.79 -10.96 10.41
C MET A 111 -5.30 -9.63 10.98
N GLN A 112 -5.47 -8.56 10.22
CA GLN A 112 -5.08 -7.22 10.63
C GLN A 112 -6.33 -6.37 10.79
N THR A 113 -6.39 -5.63 11.90
CA THR A 113 -7.45 -4.65 12.16
C THR A 113 -6.83 -3.27 12.23
N LEU A 114 -7.53 -2.26 11.69
CA LEU A 114 -7.14 -0.87 11.82
C LEU A 114 -7.71 -0.30 13.12
N GLN A 115 -6.86 0.36 13.91
CA GLN A 115 -7.23 0.95 15.19
C GLN A 115 -6.49 2.27 15.38
N MET A 116 -7.16 3.22 16.05
CA MET A 116 -6.54 4.46 16.49
C MET A 116 -6.04 4.28 17.93
N PHE A 117 -4.72 4.37 18.12
CA PHE A 117 -4.10 4.37 19.44
C PHE A 117 -3.89 5.81 19.93
N TYR A 118 -3.98 6.01 21.25
CA TYR A 118 -3.72 7.31 21.89
C TYR A 118 -2.84 7.16 23.11
N ASN A 119 -2.12 8.23 23.46
CA ASN A 119 -1.31 8.29 24.67
C ASN A 119 -2.18 8.71 25.86
N LYS A 120 -2.38 7.78 26.82
CA LYS A 120 -3.21 7.99 28.00
C LYS A 120 -2.68 9.10 28.91
N ASP A 121 -1.36 9.25 29.03
CA ASP A 121 -0.75 10.28 29.89
C ASP A 121 -0.97 11.68 29.31
N ILE A 122 -0.87 11.83 27.98
CA ILE A 122 -1.22 13.08 27.30
C ILE A 122 -2.70 13.41 27.52
N PHE A 123 -3.59 12.43 27.37
CA PHE A 123 -5.02 12.65 27.58
C PHE A 123 -5.33 13.03 29.03
N ALA A 124 -4.75 12.34 30.00
CA ALA A 124 -4.91 12.65 31.41
C ALA A 124 -4.38 14.04 31.77
N LYS A 125 -3.18 14.40 31.29
CA LYS A 125 -2.54 15.70 31.53
C LYS A 125 -3.39 16.87 31.02
N HIS A 126 -4.04 16.70 29.87
CA HIS A 126 -4.87 17.72 29.23
C HIS A 126 -6.37 17.55 29.49
N LYS A 127 -6.77 16.63 30.39
CA LYS A 127 -8.16 16.33 30.74
C LYS A 127 -9.04 16.02 29.52
N LEU A 128 -8.47 15.32 28.53
CA LEU A 128 -9.14 14.92 27.31
C LEU A 128 -9.90 13.60 27.51
N SER A 129 -11.07 13.50 26.91
CA SER A 129 -11.83 12.25 26.79
C SER A 129 -11.58 11.59 25.43
N VAL A 130 -11.72 10.27 25.35
CA VAL A 130 -11.62 9.54 24.08
C VAL A 130 -12.74 10.03 23.15
N PRO A 131 -12.42 10.54 21.94
CA PRO A 131 -13.43 11.10 21.05
C PRO A 131 -14.32 9.99 20.48
N THR A 132 -15.64 10.23 20.49
CA THR A 132 -16.63 9.30 19.90
C THR A 132 -17.28 9.85 18.64
N THR A 133 -17.07 11.14 18.34
CA THR A 133 -17.57 11.81 17.16
C THR A 133 -16.45 12.54 16.43
N TRP A 134 -16.68 12.90 15.16
CA TRP A 134 -15.73 13.69 14.39
C TRP A 134 -15.45 15.05 15.05
N ASP A 135 -16.49 15.71 15.59
CA ASP A 135 -16.32 17.00 16.26
C ASP A 135 -15.54 16.87 17.58
N ASP A 136 -15.71 15.78 18.33
CA ASP A 136 -14.86 15.49 19.50
C ASP A 136 -13.41 15.33 19.09
N PHE A 137 -13.17 14.58 18.00
CA PHE A 137 -11.85 14.35 17.46
C PHE A 137 -11.16 15.65 17.05
N LEU A 138 -11.86 16.54 16.35
CA LEU A 138 -11.34 17.88 16.00
C LEU A 138 -11.05 18.74 17.24
N ARG A 139 -11.89 18.67 18.28
CA ARG A 139 -11.66 19.37 19.57
C ARG A 139 -10.40 18.86 20.28
N VAL A 140 -10.21 17.55 20.30
CA VAL A 140 -8.99 16.91 20.85
C VAL A 140 -7.77 17.42 20.08
N ASN A 141 -7.80 17.37 18.75
CA ASN A 141 -6.67 17.82 17.92
C ASN A 141 -6.36 19.31 18.12
N ALA A 142 -7.38 20.16 18.20
CA ALA A 142 -7.21 21.59 18.49
C ALA A 142 -6.54 21.82 19.85
N THR A 143 -6.98 21.10 20.89
CA THR A 143 -6.38 21.21 22.24
C THR A 143 -4.93 20.78 22.24
N LEU A 144 -4.60 19.67 21.57
CA LEU A 144 -3.22 19.18 21.47
C LEU A 144 -2.32 20.19 20.75
N LYS A 145 -2.76 20.75 19.61
CA LYS A 145 -2.02 21.79 18.88
C LYS A 145 -1.78 23.04 19.70
N GLN A 146 -2.80 23.53 20.43
CA GLN A 146 -2.65 24.69 21.32
C GLN A 146 -1.60 24.48 22.41
N ASN A 147 -1.34 23.23 22.78
CA ASN A 147 -0.31 22.85 23.75
C ASN A 147 1.02 22.43 23.09
N GLY A 148 1.20 22.68 21.79
CA GLY A 148 2.44 22.35 21.05
C GLY A 148 2.64 20.86 20.82
N ILE A 149 1.59 20.04 20.95
CA ILE A 149 1.64 18.59 20.75
C ILE A 149 1.09 18.27 19.37
N THR A 150 1.85 17.50 18.57
CA THR A 150 1.35 16.96 17.30
C THR A 150 0.19 16.00 17.57
N PRO A 151 -1.04 16.27 17.08
CA PRO A 151 -2.19 15.43 17.41
C PRO A 151 -2.10 14.00 16.92
N MET A 152 -1.60 13.79 15.70
CA MET A 152 -1.51 12.48 15.06
C MET A 152 -0.10 12.17 14.57
N ALA A 153 0.44 11.03 15.00
CA ALA A 153 1.67 10.49 14.45
C ALA A 153 1.36 9.64 13.20
N VAL A 154 1.82 10.08 12.03
CA VAL A 154 1.65 9.33 10.77
C VAL A 154 2.98 9.26 10.02
N GLY A 155 3.40 8.05 9.67
CA GLY A 155 4.61 7.81 8.87
C GLY A 155 4.37 8.02 7.37
N GLY A 156 4.28 9.27 6.90
CA GLY A 156 3.97 9.60 5.50
C GLY A 156 5.07 9.32 4.47
N LYS A 157 6.29 8.94 4.92
CA LYS A 157 7.41 8.63 4.01
C LYS A 157 7.16 7.36 3.20
N ASP A 158 6.62 6.33 3.85
CA ASP A 158 6.26 5.08 3.19
C ASP A 158 4.78 5.13 2.81
N THR A 159 4.49 5.26 1.52
CA THR A 159 3.15 5.60 1.00
C THR A 159 2.05 4.59 1.35
N TRP A 160 2.41 3.36 1.72
CA TRP A 160 1.45 2.31 2.11
C TRP A 160 0.68 2.66 3.40
N THR A 161 1.15 3.62 4.20
CA THR A 161 0.49 4.08 5.43
C THR A 161 -0.66 5.06 5.16
N LEU A 162 -0.64 5.76 4.03
CA LEU A 162 -1.64 6.76 3.66
C LEU A 162 -3.04 6.17 3.42
N PRO A 163 -3.23 5.05 2.68
CA PRO A 163 -4.55 4.43 2.58
C PRO A 163 -5.05 3.91 3.93
N ILE A 164 -4.16 3.47 4.84
CA ILE A 164 -4.55 3.06 6.19
C ILE A 164 -5.07 4.25 7.00
N LEU A 165 -4.42 5.41 6.89
CA LEU A 165 -4.90 6.65 7.51
C LEU A 165 -6.29 7.02 6.98
N HIS A 166 -6.47 6.94 5.66
CA HIS A 166 -7.75 7.24 5.02
C HIS A 166 -8.86 6.29 5.45
N ASP A 167 -8.61 4.98 5.47
CA ASP A 167 -9.56 4.00 5.96
C ASP A 167 -9.90 4.24 7.45
N THR A 168 -8.90 4.51 8.28
CA THR A 168 -9.09 4.72 9.72
C THR A 168 -9.94 5.96 10.01
N LEU A 169 -9.78 7.04 9.24
CA LEU A 169 -10.47 8.31 9.48
C LEU A 169 -11.79 8.44 8.72
N ALA A 170 -11.93 7.80 7.56
CA ALA A 170 -12.99 8.13 6.62
C ALA A 170 -13.79 6.93 6.10
N ALA A 171 -13.54 5.70 6.57
CA ALA A 171 -14.37 4.54 6.23
C ALA A 171 -15.85 4.76 6.54
N ALA A 172 -16.18 5.45 7.64
CA ALA A 172 -17.56 5.81 7.97
C ALA A 172 -18.19 6.83 7.00
N VAL A 173 -17.37 7.59 6.26
CA VAL A 173 -17.84 8.56 5.25
C VAL A 173 -18.18 7.87 3.95
N TYR A 174 -17.27 7.02 3.44
CA TYR A 174 -17.46 6.38 2.14
C TYR A 174 -18.20 5.03 2.20
N GLY A 175 -18.46 4.49 3.38
CA GLY A 175 -19.18 3.21 3.56
C GLY A 175 -18.29 1.97 3.71
N GLY A 176 -16.97 2.16 3.84
CA GLY A 176 -16.02 1.09 4.18
C GLY A 176 -16.08 -0.10 3.21
N SER A 177 -16.23 -1.30 3.76
CA SER A 177 -16.26 -2.55 2.98
C SER A 177 -17.40 -2.62 1.97
N ALA A 178 -18.52 -1.91 2.17
CA ALA A 178 -19.63 -1.93 1.21
C ALA A 178 -19.22 -1.25 -0.11
N PHE A 179 -18.66 -0.06 -0.02
CA PHE A 179 -18.13 0.67 -1.17
C PHE A 179 -17.01 -0.11 -1.87
N GLN A 180 -16.10 -0.73 -1.11
CA GLN A 180 -15.05 -1.57 -1.69
C GLN A 180 -15.62 -2.72 -2.53
N LYS A 181 -16.72 -3.35 -2.10
CA LYS A 181 -17.41 -4.39 -2.87
C LYS A 181 -18.03 -3.83 -4.16
N GLU A 182 -18.65 -2.65 -4.10
CA GLU A 182 -19.22 -1.99 -5.28
C GLU A 182 -18.14 -1.62 -6.31
N VAL A 183 -16.99 -1.12 -5.87
CA VAL A 183 -15.84 -0.84 -6.74
C VAL A 183 -15.34 -2.12 -7.41
N VAL A 184 -15.17 -3.21 -6.65
CA VAL A 184 -14.73 -4.50 -7.19
C VAL A 184 -15.74 -5.07 -8.18
N ALA A 185 -17.04 -4.86 -7.95
CA ALA A 185 -18.11 -5.26 -8.86
C ALA A 185 -18.25 -4.33 -10.09
N GLY A 186 -17.52 -3.22 -10.15
CA GLY A 186 -17.64 -2.22 -11.21
C GLY A 186 -18.91 -1.37 -11.15
N ALA A 187 -19.62 -1.39 -10.01
CA ALA A 187 -20.87 -0.64 -9.80
C ALA A 187 -20.62 0.85 -9.46
N THR A 188 -19.43 1.17 -8.94
CA THR A 188 -19.00 2.55 -8.67
C THR A 188 -17.50 2.71 -8.93
N THR A 189 -16.98 3.93 -8.85
CA THR A 189 -15.58 4.27 -9.05
C THR A 189 -15.07 5.18 -7.92
N PHE A 190 -13.76 5.38 -7.84
CA PHE A 190 -13.17 6.33 -6.90
C PHE A 190 -13.49 7.81 -7.21
N GLU A 191 -14.18 8.09 -8.32
CA GLU A 191 -14.68 9.43 -8.66
C GLU A 191 -16.05 9.71 -8.02
N ASP A 192 -16.66 8.71 -7.37
CA ASP A 192 -17.93 8.88 -6.66
C ASP A 192 -17.81 10.03 -5.63
N PRO A 193 -18.77 10.98 -5.61
CA PRO A 193 -18.76 12.09 -4.67
C PRO A 193 -18.57 11.67 -3.20
N VAL A 194 -19.07 10.49 -2.79
CA VAL A 194 -18.89 9.98 -1.43
C VAL A 194 -17.44 9.65 -1.14
N TYR A 195 -16.73 9.07 -2.11
CA TYR A 195 -15.31 8.74 -1.98
C TYR A 195 -14.47 10.01 -2.02
N VAL A 196 -14.75 10.94 -2.94
CA VAL A 196 -14.08 12.25 -3.00
C VAL A 196 -14.24 13.00 -1.68
N LYS A 197 -15.44 13.01 -1.08
CA LYS A 197 -15.69 13.61 0.24
C LYS A 197 -14.86 12.95 1.34
N SER A 198 -14.65 11.64 1.29
CA SER A 198 -13.83 10.93 2.28
C SER A 198 -12.35 11.35 2.20
N ILE A 199 -11.82 11.60 1.01
CA ILE A 199 -10.48 12.16 0.81
C ILE A 199 -10.41 13.59 1.35
N GLN A 200 -11.43 14.41 1.06
CA GLN A 200 -11.53 15.78 1.61
C GLN A 200 -11.60 15.80 3.13
N THR A 201 -12.24 14.80 3.75
CA THR A 201 -12.31 14.64 5.21
C THR A 201 -10.91 14.44 5.80
N VAL A 202 -10.10 13.56 5.21
CA VAL A 202 -8.69 13.37 5.63
C VAL A 202 -7.87 14.63 5.36
N ALA A 203 -8.06 15.28 4.21
CA ALA A 203 -7.35 16.51 3.87
C ALA A 203 -7.62 17.65 4.86
N SER A 204 -8.84 17.72 5.44
CA SER A 204 -9.20 18.73 6.44
C SER A 204 -8.36 18.66 7.72
N VAL A 205 -7.78 17.50 8.02
CA VAL A 205 -6.94 17.25 9.22
C VAL A 205 -5.46 17.04 8.87
N GLN A 206 -5.02 17.37 7.65
CA GLN A 206 -3.61 17.19 7.26
C GLN A 206 -2.64 17.94 8.18
N GLY A 207 -3.04 19.14 8.65
CA GLY A 207 -2.27 19.97 9.58
C GLY A 207 -2.17 19.42 11.01
N ASP A 208 -2.87 18.33 11.30
CA ASP A 208 -2.79 17.61 12.58
C ASP A 208 -1.73 16.50 12.55
N THR A 209 -1.05 16.31 11.42
CA THR A 209 0.00 15.31 11.21
C THR A 209 1.36 15.99 10.95
N PRO A 210 2.49 15.29 11.13
CA PRO A 210 3.80 15.81 10.74
C PRO A 210 4.06 15.71 9.23
N ILE A 211 3.09 15.26 8.44
CA ILE A 211 3.22 15.14 6.98
C ILE A 211 3.14 16.55 6.41
N ALA A 212 4.09 16.89 5.52
CA ALA A 212 4.07 18.17 4.82
C ALA A 212 2.72 18.35 4.10
N PRO A 213 2.14 19.56 4.10
CA PRO A 213 0.85 19.81 3.44
C PRO A 213 0.87 19.29 2.01
N TRP A 214 -0.16 18.55 1.63
CA TRP A 214 -0.33 18.14 0.25
C TRP A 214 -0.60 19.40 -0.59
N SER A 215 0.35 19.74 -1.47
CA SER A 215 0.18 20.82 -2.43
C SER A 215 -0.21 20.24 -3.79
N PRO A 216 -1.33 20.67 -4.41
CA PRO A 216 -1.73 20.20 -5.74
C PRO A 216 -0.65 20.39 -6.83
N SER A 217 0.31 21.30 -6.61
CA SER A 217 1.44 21.53 -7.53
C SER A 217 2.56 20.49 -7.40
N SER A 218 2.63 19.76 -6.30
CA SER A 218 3.71 18.80 -6.01
C SER A 218 3.54 17.45 -6.73
N SER A 219 2.32 17.12 -7.18
CA SER A 219 2.00 15.93 -7.98
C SER A 219 2.32 16.07 -9.48
N CYS A 220 2.67 17.27 -9.96
CA CYS A 220 2.97 17.54 -11.38
C CYS A 220 4.40 18.04 -11.62
N SER A 221 5.33 17.85 -10.68
CA SER A 221 6.76 18.00 -11.01
C SER A 221 7.27 16.68 -11.58
N PRO A 222 7.72 16.62 -12.85
CA PRO A 222 8.47 15.47 -13.31
C PRO A 222 9.69 15.31 -12.40
N ALA A 223 9.91 14.09 -11.91
CA ALA A 223 11.01 13.76 -11.02
C ALA A 223 12.31 14.35 -11.59
N ALA A 224 12.90 15.31 -10.88
CA ALA A 224 14.24 15.79 -11.22
C ALA A 224 15.21 14.61 -11.07
N PRO A 225 16.03 14.28 -12.07
CA PRO A 225 17.01 13.21 -11.95
C PRO A 225 17.98 13.54 -10.81
N SER A 226 18.16 12.59 -9.90
CA SER A 226 19.08 12.66 -8.78
C SER A 226 20.51 12.86 -9.27
N SER A 227 21.09 14.04 -9.06
CA SER A 227 22.52 14.27 -9.29
C SER A 227 23.32 13.86 -8.05
N THR A 228 24.04 12.75 -8.15
CA THR A 228 25.10 12.37 -7.23
C THR A 228 26.25 13.40 -7.32
N PRO A 229 26.82 13.90 -6.20
CA PRO A 229 27.90 14.87 -6.26
C PRO A 229 29.22 14.17 -6.59
N GLY A 230 29.80 14.48 -7.76
CA GLY A 230 31.12 14.02 -8.14
C GLY A 230 31.60 14.63 -9.45
N THR A 231 32.70 15.41 -9.34
CA THR A 231 33.56 15.96 -10.42
C THR A 231 33.14 17.32 -11.01
N ARG A 232 33.82 18.37 -10.54
CA ARG A 232 33.94 19.68 -11.20
C ARG A 232 34.67 19.52 -12.53
N LEU A 233 34.28 20.31 -13.54
CA LEU A 233 35.12 21.00 -14.54
C LEU A 233 34.25 22.08 -15.23
N PRO A 234 34.83 23.09 -15.92
CA PRO A 234 34.57 24.49 -15.63
C PRO A 234 33.50 25.16 -16.50
N THR A 235 33.09 26.32 -16.00
CA THR A 235 32.17 27.34 -16.50
C THR A 235 32.34 27.74 -17.97
N THR A 236 31.23 27.78 -18.71
CA THR A 236 30.91 28.87 -19.64
C THR A 236 29.41 29.17 -19.64
N SER A 237 29.12 30.47 -19.54
CA SER A 237 27.84 31.15 -19.41
C SER A 237 26.93 31.04 -20.63
N SER A 238 25.64 30.74 -20.41
CA SER A 238 24.49 31.34 -21.12
C SER A 238 23.19 30.84 -20.48
N ALA A 239 22.54 31.69 -19.67
CA ALA A 239 21.22 31.43 -19.12
C ALA A 239 20.16 31.88 -20.13
N ALA A 240 19.36 30.95 -20.66
CA ALA A 240 18.11 31.24 -21.36
C ALA A 240 16.94 31.13 -20.35
N PRO A 241 15.98 32.07 -20.32
CA PRO A 241 14.91 32.06 -19.33
C PRO A 241 13.92 30.91 -19.61
N SER A 242 13.53 30.19 -18.56
CA SER A 242 12.48 29.17 -18.59
C SER A 242 11.11 29.82 -18.87
N PRO A 243 10.25 29.24 -19.74
CA PRO A 243 8.92 29.80 -19.98
C PRO A 243 7.99 29.51 -18.79
N SER A 244 7.35 30.55 -18.29
CA SER A 244 6.28 30.48 -17.29
C SER A 244 4.98 29.96 -17.91
N CYS A 245 4.31 29.02 -17.24
CA CYS A 245 2.95 28.57 -17.61
C CYS A 245 1.92 29.22 -16.69
N THR A 246 0.98 29.98 -17.26
CA THR A 246 -0.17 30.57 -16.56
C THR A 246 -1.32 29.56 -16.50
N PRO A 247 -2.03 29.38 -15.37
CA PRO A 247 -3.14 28.43 -15.26
C PRO A 247 -4.34 28.83 -16.15
N GLY A 248 -4.75 27.97 -17.08
CA GLY A 248 -6.01 28.12 -17.83
C GLY A 248 -5.96 27.82 -19.34
N SER A 249 -4.80 27.59 -19.96
CA SER A 249 -4.72 27.29 -21.41
C SER A 249 -4.52 25.79 -21.68
N ARG A 250 -5.34 25.24 -22.58
CA ARG A 250 -5.43 23.78 -22.87
C ARG A 250 -4.47 23.31 -23.97
N ARG A 251 -3.30 23.95 -24.15
CA ARG A 251 -2.23 23.53 -25.09
C ARG A 251 -0.85 24.02 -24.64
N CYS A 252 0.11 23.10 -24.43
CA CYS A 252 1.53 23.43 -24.42
C CYS A 252 2.04 23.52 -25.87
N ALA A 253 2.60 24.67 -26.26
CA ALA A 253 3.26 24.82 -27.55
C ALA A 253 4.64 24.14 -27.51
N THR A 254 4.86 23.11 -28.32
CA THR A 254 6.18 22.50 -28.49
C THR A 254 7.03 23.36 -29.42
N ALA A 255 8.20 23.77 -28.95
CA ALA A 255 9.22 24.44 -29.74
C ALA A 255 9.88 23.44 -30.71
N SER A 256 9.24 23.18 -31.85
CA SER A 256 9.89 22.75 -33.10
C SER A 256 8.87 22.82 -34.24
N GLY A 257 9.02 23.79 -35.14
CA GLY A 257 8.15 23.96 -36.31
C GLY A 257 8.29 22.83 -37.33
N ARG A 258 7.60 21.71 -37.12
CA ARG A 258 7.29 20.72 -38.15
C ARG A 258 5.85 20.23 -37.97
N THR A 259 5.03 20.47 -38.97
CA THR A 259 3.68 19.89 -39.11
C THR A 259 3.79 18.38 -39.33
N PRO A 260 3.04 17.54 -38.57
CA PRO A 260 2.93 16.12 -38.89
C PRO A 260 2.01 15.89 -40.11
N PRO A 261 2.25 14.85 -40.93
CA PRO A 261 1.37 14.51 -42.05
C PRO A 261 0.02 13.96 -41.56
N PRO A 262 -1.06 14.07 -42.36
CA PRO A 262 -2.38 13.56 -41.99
C PRO A 262 -2.41 12.02 -41.99
N TRP A 263 -3.09 11.46 -40.98
CA TRP A 263 -3.36 10.02 -40.86
C TRP A 263 -4.51 9.59 -41.82
N PRO A 264 -4.51 8.34 -42.32
CA PRO A 264 -5.55 7.84 -43.23
C PRO A 264 -6.89 7.56 -42.51
N PRO A 265 -8.02 7.57 -43.23
CA PRO A 265 -9.35 7.42 -42.63
C PRO A 265 -9.64 6.00 -42.13
N SER A 266 -10.35 5.93 -41.01
CA SER A 266 -10.81 4.71 -40.34
C SER A 266 -11.75 3.88 -41.20
N ALA A 267 -11.42 2.61 -41.46
CA ALA A 267 -12.33 1.65 -42.05
C ALA A 267 -13.38 1.20 -41.02
N ALA A 268 -14.65 1.43 -41.35
CA ALA A 268 -15.81 0.88 -40.70
C ALA A 268 -15.83 -0.65 -40.86
N SER A 269 -16.25 -1.37 -39.83
CA SER A 269 -16.56 -2.80 -39.88
C SER A 269 -18.00 -3.04 -39.47
N SER A 270 -18.79 -3.52 -40.43
CA SER A 270 -20.01 -4.33 -40.34
C SER A 270 -20.32 -4.78 -41.78
N PRO A 271 -20.95 -5.94 -42.01
CA PRO A 271 -21.80 -6.72 -41.11
C PRO A 271 -21.15 -7.99 -40.53
#